data_AF-A0A9D6UF78-F1
#
_entry.id   AF-A0A9D6UF78-F1
#
_cell.length_a   1.000
_cell.length_b   1.000
_cell.length_c   1.000
_cell.angle_alpha   90.00
_cell.angle_beta   90.00
_cell.angle_gamma   90.00
#
_symmetry.space_group_name_H-M   'P 1'
#
loop_
_entity.id
_entity.type
_entity.pdbx_description
1 polymer ?
#
loop_
_entity_poly.entity_id
_entity_poly.type
_entity_poly.pdbx_seq_one_letter_code
_entity_poly.pdbx_strand_id
1 'polypeptide(L)'
;AASAMLNWYRAAGRDILAAEDLDEPIDVATLVVWGLEDVALGESCLDGTERYVGDLRIERLTGVSHWTPADAPEKVNELILGFV
;
A
#
# COMPACT_ATOMS: atom_id res chain seq x y z
N ALA A 1 3.34 -14.26 19.21
CA ALA A 1 3.59 -13.07 18.37
C ALA A 1 4.51 -13.37 17.19
N ALA A 2 5.80 -13.71 17.40
CA ALA A 2 6.76 -13.95 16.29
C ALA A 2 6.34 -15.06 15.31
N SER A 3 5.82 -16.18 15.81
CA SER A 3 5.33 -17.29 14.98
C SER A 3 4.15 -16.89 14.09
N ALA A 4 3.27 -15.99 14.54
CA ALA A 4 2.16 -15.49 13.74
C ALA A 4 2.66 -14.63 12.58
N MET A 5 3.56 -13.67 12.85
CA MET A 5 4.16 -12.82 11.81
C MET A 5 4.89 -13.65 10.74
N LEU A 6 5.73 -14.60 11.14
CA LEU A 6 6.44 -15.47 10.20
C LEU A 6 5.49 -16.37 9.38
N ASN A 7 4.39 -16.82 9.98
CA ASN A 7 3.40 -17.63 9.27
C ASN A 7 2.65 -16.84 8.20
N TRP A 8 2.44 -15.53 8.40
CA TRP A 8 1.86 -14.66 7.38
C TRP A 8 2.74 -14.62 6.12
N TYR A 9 4.06 -14.39 6.26
CA TYR A 9 4.98 -14.42 5.12
C TYR A 9 5.03 -15.78 4.42
N ARG A 10 5.01 -16.89 5.19
CA ARG A 10 4.95 -18.24 4.60
C ARG A 10 3.67 -18.46 3.80
N ALA A 11 2.54 -17.93 4.26
CA ALA A 11 1.27 -18.01 3.55
C ALA A 11 1.29 -17.14 2.29
N ALA A 12 1.65 -15.86 2.42
CA ALA A 12 1.75 -14.93 1.30
C ALA A 12 2.61 -15.50 0.16
N GLY A 13 3.77 -16.08 0.46
CA GLY A 13 4.61 -16.71 -0.56
C GLY A 13 3.95 -17.89 -1.28
N ARG A 14 3.14 -18.71 -0.58
CA ARG A 14 2.39 -19.80 -1.22
C ARG A 14 1.21 -19.29 -2.04
N ASP A 15 0.46 -18.36 -1.46
CA ASP A 15 -0.82 -17.90 -2.00
C ASP A 15 -0.59 -17.00 -3.22
N ILE A 16 0.38 -16.08 -3.17
CA ILE A 16 0.77 -15.25 -4.32
C ILE A 16 1.28 -16.12 -5.49
N LEU A 17 2.04 -17.18 -5.22
CA LEU A 17 2.53 -18.09 -6.27
C LEU A 17 1.42 -18.97 -6.87
N ALA A 18 0.32 -19.16 -6.16
CA ALA A 18 -0.81 -19.99 -6.58
C ALA A 18 -1.99 -19.16 -7.13
N ALA A 19 -1.96 -17.84 -6.98
CA ALA A 19 -3.04 -16.96 -7.42
C ALA A 19 -3.08 -16.87 -8.95
N GLU A 20 -4.29 -17.02 -9.50
CA GLU A 20 -4.56 -16.98 -10.95
C GLU A 20 -5.19 -15.64 -11.39
N ASP A 21 -5.56 -14.80 -10.43
CA ASP A 21 -6.39 -13.59 -10.56
C ASP A 21 -5.66 -12.30 -10.13
N LEU A 22 -4.32 -12.34 -10.04
CA LEU A 22 -3.52 -11.19 -9.59
C LEU A 22 -3.60 -9.97 -10.52
N ASP A 23 -4.20 -10.12 -11.70
CA ASP A 23 -4.42 -9.05 -12.67
C ASP A 23 -5.87 -8.57 -12.76
N GLU A 24 -6.77 -9.07 -11.91
CA GLU A 24 -8.15 -8.59 -11.88
C GLU A 24 -8.20 -7.10 -11.44
N PRO A 25 -8.87 -6.23 -12.22
CA PRO A 25 -8.97 -4.81 -11.88
C PRO A 25 -9.77 -4.53 -10.60
N ILE A 26 -9.34 -3.50 -9.87
CA ILE A 26 -10.03 -2.93 -8.72
C ILE A 26 -10.86 -1.72 -9.20
N ASP A 27 -12.18 -1.88 -9.22
CA ASP A 27 -13.12 -0.85 -9.71
C ASP A 27 -13.61 0.11 -8.61
N VAL A 28 -13.24 -0.12 -7.35
CA VAL A 28 -13.58 0.78 -6.25
C VAL A 28 -12.57 1.91 -6.14
N ALA A 29 -13.06 3.12 -5.81
CA ALA A 29 -12.20 4.26 -5.50
C ALA A 29 -11.14 3.85 -4.47
N THR A 30 -9.87 4.10 -4.78
CA THR A 30 -8.73 3.67 -3.97
C THR A 30 -7.76 4.84 -3.74
N LEU A 31 -7.43 5.06 -2.47
CA LEU A 31 -6.39 6.00 -2.03
C LEU A 31 -5.16 5.22 -1.56
N VAL A 32 -4.00 5.53 -2.16
CA VAL A 32 -2.68 5.07 -1.69
C VAL A 32 -1.96 6.23 -1.03
N VAL A 33 -1.54 6.06 0.24
CA VAL A 33 -0.72 7.04 0.97
C VAL A 33 0.67 6.44 1.18
N TRP A 34 1.70 7.07 0.61
CA TRP A 34 3.05 6.50 0.49
C TRP A 34 4.13 7.42 1.08
N GLY A 35 5.00 6.89 1.94
CA GLY A 35 6.18 7.60 2.46
C GLY A 35 7.38 7.44 1.54
N LEU A 36 8.04 8.54 1.15
CA LEU A 36 9.16 8.50 0.20
C LEU A 36 10.50 8.06 0.85
N GLU A 37 10.55 7.99 2.18
CA GLU A 37 11.70 7.55 2.97
C GLU A 37 11.48 6.14 3.53
N ASP A 38 10.54 5.39 2.95
CA ASP A 38 10.34 3.97 3.22
C ASP A 38 11.59 3.17 2.76
N VAL A 39 12.20 2.47 3.71
CA VAL A 39 13.39 1.64 3.50
C VAL A 39 13.06 0.19 3.12
N ALA A 40 11.81 -0.22 3.28
CA ALA A 40 11.33 -1.56 2.95
C ALA A 40 10.76 -1.61 1.52
N LEU A 41 10.04 -0.57 1.10
CA LEU A 41 9.40 -0.48 -0.22
C LEU A 41 9.73 0.87 -0.88
N GLY A 42 10.31 0.83 -2.09
CA GLY A 42 10.65 2.04 -2.83
C GLY A 42 9.47 2.64 -3.60
N GLU A 43 9.57 3.91 -3.98
CA GLU A 43 8.54 4.61 -4.78
C GLU A 43 8.18 3.87 -6.08
N SER A 44 9.14 3.15 -6.68
CA SER A 44 8.91 2.36 -7.91
C SER A 44 7.83 1.28 -7.75
N CYS A 45 7.46 0.91 -6.52
CA CYS A 45 6.32 0.01 -6.27
C CYS A 45 4.98 0.63 -6.71
N LEU A 46 4.92 1.95 -6.90
CA LEU A 46 3.72 2.65 -7.38
C LEU A 46 3.61 2.62 -8.90
N ASP A 47 4.69 2.35 -9.62
CA ASP A 47 4.73 2.42 -11.08
C ASP A 47 3.83 1.35 -11.69
N GLY A 48 2.87 1.78 -12.52
CA GLY A 48 1.93 0.88 -13.17
C GLY A 48 0.74 0.45 -12.30
N THR A 49 0.57 0.98 -11.08
CA THR A 49 -0.60 0.67 -10.23
C THR A 49 -1.92 1.03 -10.93
N GLU A 50 -1.92 2.10 -11.75
CA GLU A 50 -3.06 2.56 -12.54
C GLU A 50 -3.58 1.54 -13.56
N ARG A 51 -2.78 0.53 -13.91
CA ARG A 51 -3.23 -0.55 -14.81
C ARG A 51 -4.18 -1.53 -14.12
N TYR A 52 -4.19 -1.53 -12.79
CA TYR A 52 -4.96 -2.45 -11.96
C TYR A 52 -6.09 -1.76 -11.19
N VAL A 53 -6.10 -0.44 -11.10
CA VAL A 53 -7.07 0.29 -10.27
C VAL A 53 -7.71 1.40 -11.09
N GLY A 54 -9.03 1.28 -11.31
CA GLY A 54 -9.77 2.17 -12.22
C GLY A 54 -9.92 3.61 -11.71
N ASP A 55 -10.12 3.78 -10.41
CA ASP A 55 -10.17 5.09 -9.75
C ASP A 55 -9.10 5.15 -8.64
N LEU A 56 -7.92 5.62 -9.05
CA LEU A 56 -6.72 5.61 -8.22
C LEU A 56 -6.26 7.02 -7.89
N ARG A 57 -6.12 7.30 -6.59
CA ARG A 57 -5.45 8.49 -6.05
C ARG A 57 -4.21 8.07 -5.28
N ILE A 58 -3.06 8.65 -5.63
CA ILE A 58 -1.78 8.40 -4.95
C ILE A 58 -1.29 9.69 -4.29
N GLU A 59 -1.07 9.64 -2.98
CA GLU A 59 -0.52 10.70 -2.17
C GLU A 59 0.88 10.32 -1.70
N ARG A 60 1.90 11.04 -2.18
CA ARG A 60 3.30 10.82 -1.84
C ARG A 60 3.72 11.84 -0.77
N LEU A 61 4.24 11.34 0.34
CA LEU A 61 4.65 12.15 1.49
C LEU A 61 6.18 12.15 1.60
N THR A 62 6.79 13.33 1.45
CA THR A 62 8.22 13.54 1.69
C THR A 62 8.53 13.66 3.18
N GLY A 63 9.68 13.16 3.61
CA GLY A 63 10.10 13.07 5.00
C GLY A 63 9.39 11.98 5.82
N VAL A 64 8.69 11.06 5.17
CA VAL A 64 7.82 10.05 5.81
C VAL A 64 8.31 8.65 5.47
N SER A 65 8.46 7.81 6.49
CA SER A 65 8.93 6.43 6.36
C SER A 65 7.80 5.44 6.04
N HIS A 66 8.11 4.15 6.16
CA HIS A 66 7.15 3.05 6.10
C HIS A 66 5.95 3.23 7.04
N TRP A 67 6.14 3.94 8.16
CA TRP A 67 5.14 4.08 9.22
C TRP A 67 4.33 5.37 9.05
N THR A 68 3.71 5.56 7.88
CA THR A 68 3.02 6.81 7.51
C THR A 68 2.08 7.38 8.58
N PRO A 69 1.25 6.58 9.32
CA PRO A 69 0.36 7.14 10.33
C PRO A 69 1.09 7.58 11.61
N ALA A 70 2.28 7.04 11.88
CA ALA A 70 3.10 7.43 13.01
C ALA A 70 3.92 8.69 12.71
N ASP A 71 4.43 8.81 11.49
CA ASP A 71 5.29 9.93 11.08
C ASP A 71 4.48 11.19 10.72
N ALA A 72 3.31 11.03 10.09
CA ALA A 72 2.47 12.14 9.63
C ALA A 72 0.97 11.93 9.98
N PRO A 73 0.61 11.75 11.27
CA PRO A 73 -0.73 11.38 11.68
C PRO A 73 -1.80 12.37 11.20
N GLU A 74 -1.57 13.68 11.33
CA GLU A 74 -2.54 14.70 10.91
C GLU A 74 -2.76 14.64 9.39
N LYS A 75 -1.69 14.48 8.62
CA LYS A 75 -1.80 14.45 7.15
C LYS A 75 -2.52 13.20 6.68
N VAL A 76 -2.19 12.04 7.25
CA VAL A 76 -2.87 10.78 6.93
C VAL A 76 -4.36 10.88 7.27
N ASN A 77 -4.71 11.42 8.43
CA ASN A 77 -6.11 11.60 8.82
C ASN A 77 -6.85 12.56 7.88
N GLU A 78 -6.24 13.69 7.50
CA GLU A 78 -6.81 14.63 6.52
C GLU A 78 -7.10 13.95 5.18
N LEU A 79 -6.14 13.16 4.67
CA LEU A 79 -6.27 12.44 3.41
C LEU A 79 -7.40 11.41 3.45
N ILE A 80 -7.50 10.65 4.55
CA ILE A 80 -8.58 9.66 4.75
C ILE A 80 -9.93 10.37 4.85
N LEU A 81 -10.05 11.41 5.69
CA LEU A 81 -11.30 12.15 5.89
C LEU A 81 -11.77 12.88 4.63
N GLY A 82 -10.86 13.32 3.77
CA GLY A 82 -11.19 13.92 2.48
C GLY A 82 -11.46 12.91 1.36
N PHE A 83 -11.30 11.61 1.63
CA PHE A 83 -11.54 10.54 0.67
C PHE A 83 -12.87 9.80 0.93
N VAL A 84 -13.35 9.84 2.17
CA VAL A 84 -14.66 9.29 2.60
C VAL A 84 -15.84 10.20 2.26
#